data_AF-A0ABD0UYT3-F1
#
_entry.id   AF-A0ABD0UYT3-F1
#
_cell.length_a   1.000
_cell.length_b   1.000
_cell.length_c   1.000
_cell.angle_alpha   90.00
_cell.angle_beta   90.00
_cell.angle_gamma   90.00
#
_symmetry.space_group_name_H-M   'P 1'
#
loop_
_entity.id
_entity.type
_entity.pdbx_description
1 polymer ?
#
loop_
_entity_poly.entity_id
_entity_poly.type
_entity_poly.pdbx_seq_one_letter_code
_entity_poly.pdbx_strand_id
1 'polypeptide(L)'
;MAGSGASQQNLRKAIGVLKDTTTVGFVKVNSDYKELDVAIVKATNHVEQLPKEKHIRTILESVSASRPRADVAYCINSLAKRLAKTHNWAVALKTLIVIHRALREVDASFREELVKYSRSGHILNLSHFKDDSSPDAWDYSTWVRTYALYLEERLECLSMLNYDIETERSLGYLTIYPADFDDLGLVGKLEGSSITLLKTPKDFDGWIEI
;
A
#
# COMPACT_ATOMS: atom_id res chain seq x y z
N MET A 1 -37.50 14.44 -26.20
CA MET A 1 -37.22 12.99 -26.10
C MET A 1 -36.30 12.78 -24.90
N ALA A 2 -36.83 12.26 -23.81
CA ALA A 2 -36.11 12.10 -22.55
C ALA A 2 -36.27 10.66 -22.05
N GLY A 3 -35.20 10.08 -21.51
CA GLY A 3 -35.29 8.90 -20.64
C GLY A 3 -34.64 7.63 -21.19
N SER A 4 -33.31 7.58 -21.31
CA SER A 4 -32.61 6.28 -21.44
C SER A 4 -31.23 6.21 -20.77
N GLY A 5 -30.72 7.30 -20.17
CA GLY A 5 -29.37 7.34 -19.57
C GLY A 5 -29.28 6.91 -18.10
N ALA A 6 -30.37 7.03 -17.33
CA ALA A 6 -30.35 6.77 -15.89
C ALA A 6 -30.35 5.27 -15.52
N SER A 7 -30.86 4.40 -16.40
CA SER A 7 -31.02 2.97 -16.12
C SER A 7 -29.69 2.18 -16.19
N GLN A 8 -28.75 2.57 -17.05
CA GLN A 8 -27.47 1.86 -17.18
C GLN A 8 -26.49 2.14 -16.04
N GLN A 9 -26.48 3.35 -15.48
CA GLN A 9 -25.62 3.71 -14.35
C GLN A 9 -26.07 3.01 -13.05
N ASN A 10 -27.38 2.85 -12.86
CA ASN A 10 -27.95 2.12 -11.73
C ASN A 10 -27.69 0.61 -11.84
N LEU A 11 -27.69 0.04 -13.05
CA LEU A 11 -27.35 -1.37 -13.28
C LEU A 11 -25.87 -1.67 -12.93
N ARG A 12 -24.95 -0.77 -13.29
CA ARG A 12 -23.51 -0.93 -12.98
C ARG A 12 -23.21 -0.83 -11.49
N LYS A 13 -23.89 0.09 -10.78
CA LYS A 13 -23.78 0.20 -9.31
C LYS A 13 -24.37 -1.03 -8.61
N ALA A 14 -25.50 -1.55 -9.08
CA ALA A 14 -26.09 -2.78 -8.56
C ALA A 14 -25.18 -4.01 -8.80
N ILE A 15 -24.51 -4.10 -9.95
CA ILE A 15 -23.55 -5.18 -10.25
C ILE A 15 -22.29 -5.07 -9.38
N GLY A 16 -21.78 -3.86 -9.12
CA GLY A 16 -20.66 -3.66 -8.20
C GLY A 16 -20.98 -4.12 -6.77
N VAL A 17 -22.14 -3.70 -6.26
CA VAL A 17 -22.62 -4.10 -4.92
C VAL A 17 -22.87 -5.62 -4.85
N LEU A 18 -23.37 -6.25 -5.91
CA LEU A 18 -23.57 -7.71 -5.94
C LEU A 18 -22.24 -8.49 -6.01
N LYS A 19 -21.22 -7.93 -6.69
CA LYS A 19 -19.87 -8.51 -6.75
C LYS A 19 -19.18 -8.42 -5.39
N ASP A 20 -19.36 -7.31 -4.69
CA ASP A 20 -18.87 -7.16 -3.31
C ASP A 20 -19.63 -8.08 -2.34
N THR A 21 -20.94 -8.27 -2.54
CA THR A 21 -21.77 -9.15 -1.70
C THR A 21 -21.48 -10.65 -1.93
N THR A 22 -21.12 -11.06 -3.15
CA THR A 22 -20.76 -12.46 -3.45
C THR A 22 -19.33 -12.80 -3.01
N THR A 23 -18.44 -11.81 -3.00
CA THR A 23 -17.08 -11.96 -2.42
C THR A 23 -17.17 -12.15 -0.90
N VAL A 24 -18.13 -11.51 -0.24
CA VAL A 24 -18.42 -11.73 1.19
C VAL A 24 -19.09 -13.10 1.43
N GLY A 25 -19.89 -13.60 0.48
CA GLY A 25 -20.61 -14.88 0.57
C GLY A 25 -19.75 -16.14 0.43
N PHE A 26 -18.57 -16.06 -0.17
CA PHE A 26 -17.60 -17.17 -0.20
C PHE A 26 -16.77 -17.31 1.08
N VAL A 27 -16.94 -16.39 2.05
CA VAL A 27 -16.38 -16.53 3.41
C VAL A 27 -17.28 -17.44 4.24
N LYS A 28 -17.55 -18.64 3.73
CA LYS A 28 -18.08 -19.77 4.51
C LYS A 28 -17.11 -20.94 4.43
N VAL A 29 -15.90 -20.66 4.88
CA VAL A 29 -15.00 -21.63 5.48
C VAL A 29 -14.54 -20.97 6.78
N ASN A 30 -14.56 -21.72 7.86
CA ASN A 30 -14.03 -21.32 9.16
C ASN A 30 -12.50 -21.19 9.02
N SER A 31 -12.01 -20.15 8.34
CA SER A 31 -10.57 -19.91 8.20
C SER A 31 -10.09 -19.16 9.45
N ASP A 32 -8.98 -19.62 10.00
CA ASP A 32 -8.30 -19.00 11.15
C ASP A 32 -7.87 -17.54 10.86
N TYR A 33 -7.96 -17.11 9.59
CA TYR A 33 -7.52 -15.80 9.09
C TYR A 33 -8.64 -14.82 8.77
N LYS A 34 -9.91 -15.16 9.03
CA LYS A 34 -11.06 -14.32 8.61
C LYS A 34 -10.97 -12.88 9.10
N GLU A 35 -10.55 -12.66 10.35
CA GLU A 35 -10.43 -11.32 10.92
C GLU A 35 -9.33 -10.51 10.22
N LEU A 36 -8.19 -11.15 9.95
CA LEU A 36 -7.08 -10.55 9.20
C LEU A 36 -7.49 -10.18 7.77
N ASP A 37 -8.17 -11.08 7.07
CA ASP A 37 -8.65 -10.81 5.70
C ASP A 37 -9.58 -9.59 5.67
N VAL A 38 -10.49 -9.50 6.64
CA VAL A 38 -11.39 -8.34 6.77
C VAL A 38 -10.60 -7.07 7.08
N ALA A 39 -9.58 -7.13 7.94
CA ALA A 39 -8.73 -5.98 8.26
C ALA A 39 -7.96 -5.50 7.02
N ILE A 40 -7.34 -6.41 6.26
CA ILE A 40 -6.62 -6.10 5.02
C ILE A 40 -7.55 -5.42 4.01
N VAL A 41 -8.73 -5.99 3.75
CA VAL A 41 -9.69 -5.41 2.80
C VAL A 41 -10.17 -4.04 3.25
N LYS A 42 -10.41 -3.85 4.55
CA LYS A 42 -10.87 -2.56 5.09
C LYS A 42 -9.78 -1.49 5.11
N ALA A 43 -8.52 -1.87 5.42
CA ALA A 43 -7.38 -0.96 5.34
C ALA A 43 -7.09 -0.54 3.88
N THR A 44 -7.22 -1.48 2.94
CA THR A 44 -6.87 -1.29 1.52
C THR A 44 -8.11 -1.13 0.63
N ASN A 45 -9.13 -0.45 1.12
CA ASN A 45 -10.32 -0.15 0.31
C ASN A 45 -10.03 0.95 -0.72
N HIS A 46 -10.90 1.09 -1.73
CA HIS A 46 -10.77 2.03 -2.84
C HIS A 46 -11.13 3.48 -2.49
N VAL A 47 -11.56 3.77 -1.26
CA VAL A 47 -11.93 5.14 -0.86
C VAL A 47 -10.66 5.99 -0.78
N GLU A 48 -10.65 7.20 -1.31
CA GLU A 48 -9.46 8.07 -1.31
C GLU A 48 -9.24 8.76 0.06
N GLN A 49 -9.06 7.93 1.09
CA GLN A 49 -8.84 8.33 2.48
C GLN A 49 -7.81 7.42 3.13
N LEU A 50 -7.11 7.95 4.13
CA LEU A 50 -6.16 7.18 4.94
C LEU A 50 -6.78 5.89 5.49
N PRO A 51 -6.03 4.78 5.53
CA PRO A 51 -6.51 3.57 6.19
C PRO A 51 -6.80 3.88 7.66
N LYS A 52 -7.94 3.38 8.16
CA LYS A 52 -8.30 3.60 9.57
C LYS A 52 -7.32 2.85 10.47
N GLU A 53 -6.80 3.55 11.47
CA GLU A 53 -5.79 3.05 12.41
C GLU A 53 -6.13 1.67 12.99
N LYS A 54 -7.40 1.47 13.36
CA LYS A 54 -7.86 0.18 13.92
C LYS A 54 -7.58 -1.02 13.02
N HIS A 55 -7.63 -0.85 11.70
CA HIS A 55 -7.37 -1.94 10.75
C HIS A 55 -5.89 -2.17 10.56
N ILE A 56 -5.10 -1.08 10.54
CA ILE A 56 -3.63 -1.19 10.51
C ILE A 56 -3.15 -1.94 11.75
N ARG A 57 -3.62 -1.54 12.94
CA ARG A 57 -3.24 -2.20 14.21
C ARG A 57 -3.52 -3.70 14.20
N THR A 58 -4.70 -4.13 13.76
CA THR A 58 -5.02 -5.56 13.62
C THR A 58 -4.04 -6.29 12.69
N ILE A 59 -3.61 -5.65 11.60
CA ILE A 59 -2.62 -6.22 10.67
C ILE A 59 -1.25 -6.29 11.36
N LEU A 60 -0.80 -5.24 12.03
CA LEU A 60 0.48 -5.22 12.74
C LEU A 60 0.55 -6.28 13.85
N GLU A 61 -0.52 -6.46 14.61
CA GLU A 61 -0.64 -7.51 15.64
C GLU A 61 -0.56 -8.92 15.05
N SER A 62 -1.02 -9.11 13.80
CA SER A 62 -0.97 -10.40 13.09
C SER A 62 0.42 -10.77 12.57
N VAL A 63 1.34 -9.80 12.50
CA VAL A 63 2.72 -10.00 12.04
C VAL A 63 3.78 -9.86 13.15
N SER A 64 3.35 -9.69 14.41
CA SER A 64 4.26 -9.54 15.56
C SER A 64 5.11 -10.80 15.84
N ALA A 65 6.23 -10.63 16.55
CA ALA A 65 7.11 -11.71 17.02
C ALA A 65 6.37 -12.86 17.71
N SER A 66 5.28 -12.57 18.42
CA SER A 66 4.49 -13.56 19.15
C SER A 66 3.70 -14.52 18.24
N ARG A 67 3.55 -14.18 16.95
CA ARG A 67 2.72 -14.94 16.01
C ARG A 67 3.49 -16.11 15.38
N PRO A 68 2.81 -17.24 15.09
CA PRO A 68 3.37 -18.31 14.27
C PRO A 68 3.85 -17.80 12.91
N ARG A 69 5.01 -18.28 12.43
CA ARG A 69 5.58 -17.83 11.14
C ARG A 69 4.66 -18.11 9.95
N ALA A 70 3.84 -19.16 10.03
CA ALA A 70 2.83 -19.46 9.02
C ALA A 70 1.78 -18.34 8.88
N ASP A 71 1.38 -17.72 10.00
CA ASP A 71 0.41 -16.63 10.02
C ASP A 71 1.01 -15.33 9.45
N VAL A 72 2.26 -15.04 9.80
CA VAL A 72 3.02 -13.92 9.24
C VAL A 72 3.15 -14.07 7.72
N ALA A 73 3.55 -15.26 7.26
CA ALA A 73 3.66 -15.56 5.83
C ALA A 73 2.31 -15.46 5.11
N TYR A 74 1.21 -15.88 5.77
CA TYR A 74 -0.14 -15.70 5.25
C TYR A 74 -0.49 -14.22 5.07
N CYS A 75 -0.19 -13.37 6.06
CA CYS A 75 -0.42 -11.93 5.98
C CYS A 75 0.36 -11.30 4.82
N ILE A 76 1.66 -11.59 4.72
CA ILE A 76 2.54 -11.09 3.65
C ILE A 76 1.99 -11.50 2.28
N ASN A 77 1.66 -12.78 2.09
CA ASN A 77 1.09 -13.28 0.85
C ASN A 77 -0.25 -12.62 0.51
N SER A 78 -1.07 -12.31 1.52
CA SER A 78 -2.36 -11.65 1.32
C SER A 78 -2.20 -10.19 0.86
N LEU A 79 -1.24 -9.46 1.43
CA LEU A 79 -0.86 -8.11 0.97
C LEU A 79 -0.25 -8.17 -0.44
N ALA A 80 0.63 -9.14 -0.71
CA ALA A 80 1.22 -9.37 -2.03
C ALA A 80 0.14 -9.58 -3.10
N LYS A 81 -0.82 -10.46 -2.82
CA LYS A 81 -1.97 -10.74 -3.69
C LYS A 81 -2.84 -9.50 -3.92
N ARG A 82 -2.96 -8.62 -2.90
CA ARG A 82 -3.70 -7.37 -3.02
C ARG A 82 -3.02 -6.42 -4.01
N LEU A 83 -1.70 -6.27 -3.93
CA LEU A 83 -0.89 -5.49 -4.88
C LEU A 83 -0.96 -6.08 -6.30
N ALA A 84 -0.75 -7.39 -6.45
CA ALA A 84 -0.72 -8.04 -7.76
C ALA A 84 -2.05 -8.00 -8.54
N LYS A 85 -3.18 -7.88 -7.83
CA LYS A 85 -4.53 -7.91 -8.45
C LYS A 85 -5.16 -6.54 -8.65
N THR A 86 -4.65 -5.50 -8.00
CA THR A 86 -5.26 -4.17 -8.06
C THR A 86 -4.72 -3.37 -9.24
N HIS A 87 -5.61 -2.66 -9.91
CA HIS A 87 -5.27 -1.57 -10.84
C HIS A 87 -5.69 -0.21 -10.27
N ASN A 88 -6.22 -0.17 -9.03
CA ASN A 88 -6.63 1.06 -8.38
C ASN A 88 -5.49 1.65 -7.56
N TRP A 89 -5.12 2.89 -7.82
CA TRP A 89 -3.99 3.58 -7.18
C TRP A 89 -4.16 3.67 -5.65
N ALA A 90 -5.37 3.95 -5.16
CA ALA A 90 -5.63 4.10 -3.72
C ALA A 90 -5.46 2.77 -2.98
N VAL A 91 -5.92 1.66 -3.56
CA VAL A 91 -5.70 0.33 -2.99
C VAL A 91 -4.21 -0.01 -2.95
N ALA A 92 -3.48 0.25 -4.05
CA ALA A 92 -2.05 -0.02 -4.12
C ALA A 92 -1.28 0.79 -3.08
N LEU A 93 -1.48 2.12 -3.05
CA LEU A 93 -0.82 3.03 -2.13
C LEU A 93 -1.06 2.65 -0.66
N LYS A 94 -2.32 2.40 -0.28
CA LYS A 94 -2.63 1.98 1.09
C LYS A 94 -2.00 0.65 1.48
N THR A 95 -1.86 -0.27 0.52
CA THR A 95 -1.19 -1.54 0.77
C THR A 95 0.30 -1.31 1.02
N LEU A 96 0.94 -0.42 0.26
CA LEU A 96 2.33 0.00 0.49
C LEU A 96 2.50 0.68 1.86
N ILE A 97 1.57 1.56 2.26
CA ILE A 97 1.56 2.20 3.59
C ILE A 97 1.51 1.16 4.71
N VAL A 98 0.64 0.14 4.58
CA VAL A 98 0.56 -0.95 5.57
C VAL A 98 1.89 -1.72 5.67
N ILE A 99 2.53 -2.02 4.53
CA ILE A 99 3.84 -2.69 4.50
C ILE A 99 4.91 -1.81 5.15
N HIS A 100 4.94 -0.52 4.83
CA HIS A 100 5.89 0.44 5.41
C HIS A 100 5.75 0.53 6.93
N ARG A 101 4.51 0.66 7.43
CA ARG A 101 4.26 0.68 8.87
C ARG A 101 4.67 -0.61 9.54
N ALA A 102 4.41 -1.77 8.90
CA ALA A 102 4.88 -3.05 9.41
C ALA A 102 6.42 -3.12 9.48
N LEU A 103 7.13 -2.58 8.49
CA LEU A 103 8.60 -2.51 8.53
C LEU A 103 9.13 -1.63 9.67
N ARG A 104 8.45 -0.53 10.00
CA ARG A 104 8.87 0.47 10.99
C ARG A 104 8.46 0.15 12.42
N GLU A 105 7.26 -0.39 12.62
CA GLU A 105 6.65 -0.55 13.95
C GLU A 105 6.73 -1.97 14.50
N VAL A 106 6.90 -2.97 13.63
CA VAL A 106 7.02 -4.36 14.04
C VAL A 106 8.49 -4.70 14.27
N ASP A 107 8.73 -5.70 15.10
CA ASP A 107 10.06 -6.21 15.36
C ASP A 107 10.73 -6.80 14.10
N ALA A 108 12.05 -7.00 14.20
CA ALA A 108 12.89 -7.45 13.09
C ALA A 108 12.43 -8.78 12.46
N SER A 109 11.68 -9.62 13.17
CA SER A 109 11.24 -10.92 12.65
C SER A 109 10.26 -10.79 11.47
N PHE A 110 9.48 -9.71 11.40
CA PHE A 110 8.65 -9.42 10.22
C PHE A 110 9.53 -9.09 9.01
N ARG A 111 10.60 -8.32 9.22
CA ARG A 111 11.54 -7.91 8.17
C ARG A 111 12.23 -9.12 7.56
N GLU A 112 12.70 -10.04 8.39
CA GLU A 112 13.33 -11.29 7.94
C GLU A 112 12.40 -12.12 7.07
N GLU A 113 11.14 -12.30 7.48
CA GLU A 113 10.15 -13.03 6.68
C GLU A 113 9.81 -12.29 5.38
N LEU A 114 9.74 -10.95 5.40
CA LEU A 114 9.48 -10.16 4.19
C LEU A 114 10.66 -10.22 3.21
N VAL A 115 11.91 -10.15 3.67
CA VAL A 115 13.12 -10.35 2.84
C VAL A 115 13.10 -11.74 2.21
N LYS A 116 12.83 -12.77 3.02
CA LYS A 116 12.74 -14.16 2.54
C LYS A 116 11.66 -14.31 1.48
N TYR A 117 10.51 -13.68 1.68
CA TYR A 117 9.42 -13.68 0.71
C TYR A 117 9.81 -12.93 -0.58
N SER A 118 10.40 -11.74 -0.46
CA SER A 118 10.81 -10.90 -1.60
C SER A 118 11.80 -11.61 -2.53
N ARG A 119 12.75 -12.38 -1.98
CA ARG A 119 13.68 -13.21 -2.76
C ARG A 119 13.00 -14.27 -3.62
N SER A 120 11.79 -14.71 -3.22
CA SER A 120 11.02 -15.73 -3.93
C SER A 120 9.98 -15.15 -4.90
N GLY A 121 9.67 -13.87 -4.78
CA GLY A 121 8.71 -13.18 -5.62
C GLY A 121 8.75 -11.68 -5.34
N HIS A 122 9.02 -10.89 -6.37
CA HIS A 122 9.16 -9.43 -6.33
C HIS A 122 7.87 -8.71 -5.89
N ILE A 123 7.51 -8.82 -4.61
CA ILE A 123 6.25 -8.37 -4.02
C ILE A 123 6.02 -6.85 -4.22
N LEU A 124 7.10 -6.08 -4.25
CA LEU A 124 7.07 -4.62 -4.42
C LEU A 124 7.40 -4.16 -5.84
N ASN A 125 7.66 -5.06 -6.80
CA ASN A 125 7.91 -4.63 -8.18
C ASN A 125 6.60 -4.18 -8.84
N LEU A 126 6.34 -2.88 -8.69
CA LEU A 126 5.20 -2.18 -9.25
C LEU A 126 5.62 -1.29 -10.42
N SER A 127 6.80 -1.47 -11.03
CA SER A 127 7.34 -0.63 -12.12
C SER A 127 6.36 -0.39 -13.28
N HIS A 128 5.49 -1.36 -13.56
CA HIS A 128 4.44 -1.31 -14.60
C HIS A 128 3.05 -0.96 -14.07
N PHE A 129 2.90 -0.65 -12.78
CA PHE A 129 1.63 -0.27 -12.19
C PHE A 129 1.08 0.99 -12.85
N LYS A 130 -0.19 0.91 -13.25
CA LYS A 130 -0.90 1.99 -13.90
C LYS A 130 -2.40 1.89 -13.62
N ASP A 131 -2.96 3.01 -13.19
CA ASP A 131 -4.40 3.23 -13.04
C ASP A 131 -4.85 4.19 -14.15
N ASP A 132 -5.60 3.67 -15.12
CA ASP A 132 -6.12 4.40 -16.27
C ASP A 132 -7.54 4.95 -16.05
N SER A 133 -8.01 5.02 -14.80
CA SER A 133 -9.38 5.46 -14.49
C SER A 133 -9.62 6.96 -14.69
N SER A 134 -8.59 7.80 -14.54
CA SER A 134 -8.66 9.25 -14.73
C SER A 134 -7.27 9.86 -14.96
N PRO A 135 -7.16 11.07 -15.54
CA PRO A 135 -5.88 11.77 -15.67
C PRO A 135 -5.15 11.97 -14.34
N ASP A 136 -5.86 12.35 -13.27
CA ASP A 136 -5.31 12.43 -11.91
C ASP A 136 -4.70 11.09 -11.43
N ALA A 137 -5.28 9.95 -11.84
CA ALA A 137 -4.78 8.63 -11.49
C ALA A 137 -3.44 8.28 -12.13
N TRP A 138 -3.04 8.97 -13.20
CA TRP A 138 -1.72 8.80 -13.81
C TRP A 138 -0.61 9.33 -12.89
N ASP A 139 -0.82 10.49 -12.27
CA ASP A 139 0.12 11.04 -11.29
C ASP A 139 0.22 10.12 -10.09
N TYR A 140 -0.92 9.65 -9.55
CA TYR A 140 -0.94 8.69 -8.45
C TYR A 140 -0.26 7.36 -8.80
N SER A 141 -0.35 6.90 -10.05
CA SER A 141 0.38 5.72 -10.52
C SER A 141 1.89 5.94 -10.50
N THR A 142 2.35 7.15 -10.77
CA THR A 142 3.76 7.54 -10.62
C THR A 142 4.19 7.50 -9.16
N TRP A 143 3.39 8.06 -8.26
CA TRP A 143 3.65 7.99 -6.81
C TRP A 143 3.70 6.55 -6.29
N VAL A 144 2.77 5.68 -6.69
CA VAL A 144 2.77 4.26 -6.31
C VAL A 144 4.05 3.57 -6.75
N ARG A 145 4.50 3.81 -7.99
CA ARG A 145 5.75 3.25 -8.53
C ARG A 145 6.97 3.70 -7.74
N THR A 146 7.10 5.01 -7.51
CA THR A 146 8.23 5.58 -6.77
C THR A 146 8.26 5.09 -5.32
N TYR A 147 7.10 5.02 -4.66
CA TYR A 147 7.03 4.58 -3.27
C TYR A 147 7.33 3.09 -3.11
N ALA A 148 6.90 2.26 -4.08
CA ALA A 148 7.24 0.84 -4.09
C ALA A 148 8.75 0.62 -4.28
N LEU A 149 9.38 1.39 -5.18
CA LEU A 149 10.84 1.37 -5.38
C LEU A 149 11.59 1.76 -4.09
N TYR A 150 11.16 2.83 -3.42
CA TYR A 150 11.72 3.24 -2.12
C TYR A 150 11.67 2.11 -1.09
N LEU A 151 10.52 1.41 -0.99
CA LEU A 151 10.39 0.29 -0.04
C LEU A 151 11.24 -0.92 -0.45
N GLU A 152 11.43 -1.18 -1.75
CA GLU A 152 12.31 -2.22 -2.27
C GLU A 152 13.78 -1.92 -1.92
N GLU A 153 14.25 -0.71 -2.20
CA GLU A 153 15.59 -0.24 -1.84
C GLU A 153 15.83 -0.32 -0.32
N ARG A 154 14.86 0.12 0.48
CA ARG A 154 14.93 0.01 1.95
C ARG A 154 15.05 -1.46 2.41
N LEU A 155 14.29 -2.37 1.80
CA LEU A 155 14.33 -3.80 2.13
C LEU A 155 15.67 -4.44 1.73
N GLU A 156 16.23 -4.03 0.59
CA GLU A 156 17.57 -4.46 0.15
C GLU A 156 18.68 -3.96 1.08
N CYS A 157 18.64 -2.69 1.50
CA CYS A 157 19.57 -2.15 2.49
C CYS A 157 19.54 -2.94 3.80
N LEU A 158 18.33 -3.24 4.30
CA LEU A 158 18.14 -4.07 5.50
C LEU A 158 18.71 -5.48 5.30
N SER A 159 18.53 -6.09 4.13
CA SER A 159 19.06 -7.41 3.82
C SER A 159 20.59 -7.45 3.67
N MET A 160 21.23 -6.37 3.20
CA MET A 160 22.67 -6.33 2.95
C MET A 160 23.47 -5.95 4.21
N LEU A 161 22.93 -5.08 5.05
CA LEU A 161 23.68 -4.50 6.18
C LEU A 161 23.62 -5.36 7.45
N ASN A 162 22.66 -6.28 7.58
CA ASN A 162 22.39 -7.02 8.83
C ASN A 162 22.28 -6.09 10.06
N TYR A 163 22.00 -4.80 9.83
CA TYR A 163 22.00 -3.71 10.79
C TYR A 163 20.64 -3.02 10.74
N ASP A 164 20.06 -2.88 11.91
CA ASP A 164 18.86 -2.08 12.14
C ASP A 164 19.23 -0.60 12.09
N ILE A 165 19.00 0.06 10.95
CA ILE A 165 19.17 1.52 10.81
C ILE A 165 18.23 2.27 11.79
N GLU A 166 17.25 1.59 12.39
CA GLU A 166 16.23 2.18 13.26
C GLU A 166 16.58 2.24 14.75
N THR A 167 17.76 1.76 15.18
CA THR A 167 18.23 2.00 16.56
C THR A 167 18.85 3.40 16.76
N GLU A 168 19.15 4.16 15.69
CA GLU A 168 19.51 5.60 15.76
C GLU A 168 18.28 6.51 15.94
N ARG A 169 17.31 6.06 16.74
CA ARG A 169 16.16 6.86 17.18
C ARG A 169 16.37 7.54 18.53
N SER A 170 17.57 7.46 19.11
CA SER A 170 17.81 7.97 20.46
C SER A 170 18.13 9.47 20.55
N LEU A 171 18.27 10.20 19.43
CA LEU A 171 18.59 11.64 19.44
C LEU A 171 17.76 12.44 18.42
N GLY A 172 16.44 12.46 18.57
CA GLY A 172 15.58 13.64 18.30
C GLY A 172 15.75 14.52 17.04
N TYR A 173 16.49 14.12 16.01
CA TYR A 173 16.80 14.94 14.83
C TYR A 173 17.12 14.04 13.62
N LEU A 174 16.09 13.44 13.01
CA LEU A 174 16.02 13.30 11.56
C LEU A 174 14.57 12.96 11.17
N THR A 175 13.79 14.02 11.03
CA THR A 175 12.66 14.07 10.09
C THR A 175 13.16 13.55 8.75
N ILE A 176 12.50 12.54 8.19
CA ILE A 176 12.60 12.24 6.77
C ILE A 176 11.98 13.45 6.07
N TYR A 177 12.78 14.49 5.83
CA TYR A 177 12.35 15.62 5.04
C TYR A 177 12.22 15.17 3.58
N PRO A 178 11.30 15.77 2.81
CA PRO A 178 11.30 15.80 1.36
C PRO A 178 12.60 16.30 0.70
N ALA A 179 13.65 16.62 1.44
CA ALA A 179 14.90 17.18 0.93
C ALA A 179 15.71 16.18 0.07
N ASP A 180 15.55 14.88 0.28
CA ASP A 180 16.19 13.86 -0.57
C ASP A 180 15.44 13.64 -1.90
N PHE A 181 14.21 14.18 -2.05
CA PHE A 181 13.48 14.18 -3.32
C PHE A 181 14.00 15.27 -4.29
N ASP A 182 14.57 16.35 -3.75
CA ASP A 182 15.19 17.42 -4.54
C ASP A 182 16.58 16.99 -5.06
N ASP A 183 17.35 16.22 -4.28
CA ASP A 183 18.73 15.80 -4.63
C ASP A 183 18.80 14.69 -5.69
N LEU A 184 17.72 13.94 -5.94
CA LEU A 184 17.65 12.93 -6.99
C LEU A 184 17.33 13.49 -8.40
N GLY A 185 17.20 14.81 -8.55
CA GLY A 185 16.99 15.46 -9.85
C GLY A 185 15.70 15.04 -10.59
N LEU A 186 14.76 14.41 -9.88
CA LEU A 186 13.51 13.88 -10.43
C LEU A 186 12.43 14.96 -10.59
N VAL A 187 12.47 16.03 -9.78
CA VAL A 187 11.60 17.20 -9.91
C VAL A 187 11.90 17.97 -11.20
N GLY A 188 13.17 18.17 -11.54
CA GLY A 188 13.58 18.87 -12.77
C GLY A 188 13.25 18.14 -14.07
N LYS A 189 12.97 16.83 -14.03
CA LYS A 189 12.50 16.05 -15.20
C LYS A 189 10.99 16.17 -15.45
N LEU A 190 10.23 16.70 -14.50
CA LEU A 190 8.77 16.85 -14.59
C LEU A 190 8.33 18.29 -14.89
N GLU A 191 9.21 19.28 -14.82
CA GLU A 191 8.91 20.69 -15.14
C GLU A 191 8.67 20.96 -16.64
N GLY A 192 8.77 19.95 -17.52
CA GLY A 192 8.63 20.10 -18.96
C GLY A 192 7.22 19.93 -19.52
N SER A 193 6.18 19.70 -18.72
CA SER A 193 4.82 19.49 -19.26
C SER A 193 3.77 20.16 -18.38
N SER A 194 3.13 21.18 -18.96
CA SER A 194 2.02 21.94 -18.38
C SER A 194 1.01 21.08 -17.62
N ILE A 195 1.10 21.06 -16.29
CA ILE A 195 0.02 20.64 -15.40
C ILE A 195 -0.13 21.74 -14.34
N THR A 196 -0.95 22.72 -14.69
CA THR A 196 -1.27 23.85 -13.83
C THR A 196 -2.38 23.40 -12.87
N LEU A 197 -2.06 23.42 -11.57
CA LEU A 197 -2.97 23.47 -10.42
C LEU A 197 -3.81 22.21 -10.18
N LEU A 198 -3.26 21.25 -9.43
CA LEU A 198 -3.81 20.69 -8.18
C LEU A 198 -2.94 19.50 -7.69
N LYS A 199 -2.66 19.47 -6.38
CA LYS A 199 -2.03 18.40 -5.57
C LYS A 199 -0.49 18.38 -5.54
N THR A 200 0.05 19.23 -4.66
CA THR A 200 1.47 19.24 -4.29
C THR A 200 1.85 18.04 -3.42
N PRO A 201 3.13 17.63 -3.36
CA PRO A 201 3.65 16.59 -2.44
C PRO A 201 3.18 16.71 -0.97
N LYS A 202 2.89 17.93 -0.52
CA LYS A 202 2.39 18.27 0.82
C LYS A 202 1.09 17.58 1.24
N ASP A 203 0.23 17.22 0.29
CA ASP A 203 -1.01 16.50 0.61
C ASP A 203 -0.75 15.03 0.96
N PHE A 204 0.41 14.49 0.55
CA PHE A 204 0.89 13.14 0.86
C PHE A 204 1.82 13.09 2.07
N ASP A 205 2.44 14.21 2.45
CA ASP A 205 3.29 14.30 3.65
C ASP A 205 2.53 13.83 4.89
N GLY A 206 1.27 14.26 5.07
CA GLY A 206 0.41 13.78 6.16
C GLY A 206 0.02 12.29 6.10
N TRP A 207 0.28 11.60 4.98
CA TRP A 207 0.03 10.17 4.80
C TRP A 207 1.27 9.32 5.10
N ILE A 208 2.46 9.92 5.00
CA ILE A 208 3.76 9.29 5.23
C ILE A 208 4.25 9.55 6.68
N GLU A 209 3.76 10.61 7.32
CA GLU A 209 4.09 10.97 8.71
C GLU A 209 3.48 10.05 9.79
N ILE A 210 2.60 9.11 9.42
CA ILE A 210 1.95 8.13 10.34
C ILE A 210 2.68 6.79 10.26
#